data_AF-A0A7K1BMY3-F1
#
_entry.id   AF-A0A7K1BMY3-F1
#
_cell.length_a   1.000
_cell.length_b   1.000
_cell.length_c   1.000
_cell.angle_alpha   90.00
_cell.angle_beta   90.00
_cell.angle_gamma   90.00
#
_symmetry.space_group_name_H-M   'P 1'
#
loop_
_entity.id
_entity.type
_entity.pdbx_description
1 polymer ?
#
loop_
_entity_poly.entity_id
_entity_poly.type
_entity_poly.pdbx_seq_one_letter_code
_entity_poly.pdbx_strand_id
1 'polypeptide(L)' 'MNPETTHPQSHDWCALPGDEVVERLAINASTGLSHAEVAERRALHGSNRLAEPPRRSKLLVFIDQFRAGIVYIL' A
#
# COMPACT_ATOMS: atom_id res chain seq x y z
N MET A 1 8.36 6.83 25.33
CA MET A 1 8.74 7.17 23.95
C MET A 1 7.52 6.91 23.09
N ASN A 2 6.65 7.91 22.89
CA ASN A 2 5.44 7.74 22.08
C ASN A 2 5.84 7.88 20.61
N PRO A 3 5.55 6.90 19.73
CA PRO A 3 5.69 7.13 18.31
C PRO A 3 4.58 8.09 17.90
N GLU A 4 4.96 9.30 17.49
CA GLU A 4 4.07 10.21 16.78
C GLU A 4 3.66 9.55 15.46
N THR A 5 2.52 8.85 15.47
CA THR A 5 1.85 8.46 14.24
C THR A 5 1.39 9.73 13.55
N THR A 6 2.19 10.20 12.58
CA THR A 6 1.76 11.16 11.58
C THR A 6 0.58 10.57 10.82
N HIS A 7 -0.63 10.76 11.34
CA HIS A 7 -1.84 10.38 10.62
C HIS A 7 -1.93 11.29 9.38
N PRO A 8 -1.93 10.73 8.16
CA PRO A 8 -2.16 11.54 6.98
C PRO A 8 -3.50 12.25 7.14
N GLN A 9 -3.53 13.53 6.79
CA GLN A 9 -4.69 14.39 6.96
C GLN A 9 -5.92 13.72 6.33
N SER A 10 -6.81 13.24 7.20
CA SER A 10 -7.98 12.47 6.81
C SER A 10 -8.96 13.43 6.14
N HIS A 11 -8.86 13.51 4.82
CA HIS A 11 -9.84 14.21 4.03
C HIS A 11 -11.13 13.41 4.06
N ASP A 12 -12.22 14.03 4.51
CA ASP A 12 -13.55 13.45 4.48
C ASP A 12 -14.10 13.45 3.04
N TRP A 13 -13.51 12.61 2.19
CA TRP A 13 -13.92 12.44 0.78
C TRP A 13 -15.40 12.11 0.63
N CYS A 14 -16.00 11.42 1.61
CA CYS A 14 -17.42 11.08 1.61
C CYS A 14 -18.35 12.26 1.91
N ALA A 15 -17.84 13.36 2.44
CA ALA A 15 -18.63 14.56 2.75
C ALA A 15 -18.56 15.62 1.64
N LEU A 16 -17.67 15.45 0.65
CA LEU A 16 -17.45 16.39 -0.43
C LEU A 16 -18.43 16.15 -1.59
N PRO A 17 -19.01 17.22 -2.18
CA PRO A 17 -19.79 17.09 -3.40
C PRO A 17 -18.91 16.61 -4.56
N GLY A 18 -19.50 15.85 -5.49
CA GLY A 18 -18.77 15.21 -6.57
C GLY A 18 -17.95 16.18 -7.43
N ASP A 19 -18.48 17.38 -7.69
CA ASP A 19 -17.79 18.40 -8.48
C ASP A 19 -16.52 18.91 -7.79
N GLU A 20 -16.56 19.08 -6.46
CA GLU A 20 -15.41 19.50 -5.66
C GLU A 20 -14.35 18.39 -5.59
N VAL A 21 -14.77 17.12 -5.56
CA VAL A 21 -13.85 15.98 -5.64
C VAL A 21 -13.15 15.93 -7.00
N VAL A 22 -13.89 16.18 -8.08
CA VAL A 22 -13.35 16.20 -9.46
C VAL A 22 -12.36 17.34 -9.64
N GLU A 23 -12.68 18.55 -9.15
CA GLU A 23 -11.78 19.70 -9.18
C GLU A 23 -10.51 19.44 -8.36
N ARG A 24 -10.67 18.93 -7.13
CA ARG A 24 -9.56 18.66 -6.21
C ARG A 24 -8.64 17.54 -6.69
N LEU A 25 -9.17 16.55 -7.39
CA LEU A 25 -8.39 15.48 -8.01
C LEU A 25 -7.93 15.83 -9.43
N ALA A 26 -8.23 17.04 -9.91
CA ALA A 26 -7.92 17.55 -11.25
C ALA A 26 -8.27 16.49 -12.32
N ILE A 27 -9.49 15.97 -12.26
CA ILE A 27 -10.01 14.97 -13.20
C ILE A 27 -11.01 15.63 -14.12
N ASN A 28 -11.17 15.11 -15.32
CA ASN A 28 -12.32 15.43 -16.14
C ASN A 28 -13.47 14.47 -15.80
N ALA A 29 -14.62 14.99 -15.35
CA ALA A 29 -15.77 14.15 -15.01
C ALA A 29 -16.35 13.38 -16.20
N SER A 30 -16.25 13.94 -17.41
CA SER A 30 -16.86 13.43 -18.63
C SER A 30 -15.99 12.39 -19.33
N THR A 31 -14.67 12.63 -19.37
CA THR A 31 -13.71 11.80 -20.11
C THR A 31 -12.77 11.00 -19.21
N GLY A 32 -12.74 11.27 -17.91
CA GLY A 32 -11.79 10.68 -16.98
C GLY A 32 -10.36 11.23 -17.17
N LEU A 33 -9.36 10.47 -16.68
CA LEU A 33 -7.94 10.78 -16.89
C LEU A 33 -7.46 10.29 -18.26
N SER A 34 -6.58 11.08 -18.88
CA SER A 34 -5.83 10.64 -20.06
C SER A 34 -4.74 9.62 -19.70
N HIS A 35 -4.31 8.84 -20.70
CA HIS A 35 -3.21 7.87 -20.52
C HIS A 35 -1.90 8.53 -20.04
N ALA A 36 -1.62 9.77 -20.46
CA ALA A 36 -0.43 10.51 -20.06
C ALA A 36 -0.49 10.86 -18.56
N GLU A 37 -1.62 11.40 -18.09
CA GLU A 37 -1.82 11.72 -16.67
C GLU A 37 -1.81 10.46 -15.79
N VAL A 38 -2.36 9.34 -16.28
CA VAL A 38 -2.28 8.07 -15.57
C VAL A 38 -0.83 7.61 -15.40
N ALA A 39 -0.01 7.74 -16.45
CA ALA A 39 1.39 7.36 -16.39
C ALA A 39 2.19 8.23 -15.41
N GLU A 40 1.98 9.55 -15.46
CA GLU A 40 2.61 10.51 -14.55
C GLU A 40 2.20 10.26 -13.09
N ARG A 41 0.90 10.10 -12.82
CA ARG A 41 0.39 9.81 -11.47
C ARG A 41 0.85 8.45 -10.96
N ARG A 42 0.97 7.43 -11.81
CA ARG A 42 1.55 6.13 -11.44
C ARG A 42 3.03 6.22 -11.11
N ALA A 43 3.79 7.08 -11.79
CA ALA A 43 5.18 7.33 -11.47
C ALA A 43 5.34 8.05 -10.12
N LEU A 44 4.44 8.99 -9.81
CA LEU A 44 4.46 9.74 -8.55
C LEU A 44 3.99 8.93 -7.34
N HIS A 45 2.87 8.23 -7.45
CA HIS A 45 2.22 7.53 -6.33
C HIS A 45 2.56 6.03 -6.24
N GLY A 46 3.15 5.48 -7.31
CA GLY A 46 3.36 4.05 -7.43
C GLY A 46 2.11 3.28 -7.85
N SER A 47 2.25 1.96 -7.92
CA SER A 47 1.12 1.08 -8.21
C SER A 47 0.17 1.06 -7.01
N ASN A 48 -1.14 1.18 -7.26
CA ASN A 48 -2.18 1.00 -6.24
C ASN A 48 -2.30 -0.49 -5.87
N ARG A 49 -1.25 -1.04 -5.27
CA ARG A 49 -1.16 -2.41 -4.82
C ARG A 49 -0.63 -2.38 -3.40
N LEU A 50 -1.39 -2.97 -2.49
CA LEU A 50 -0.92 -3.20 -1.13
C LEU A 50 0.30 -4.11 -1.19
N ALA A 51 1.37 -3.71 -0.49
CA ALA A 51 2.57 -4.52 -0.38
C ALA A 51 2.20 -5.85 0.28
N GLU A 52 2.30 -6.95 -0.48
CA GLU A 52 2.08 -8.28 0.07
C GLU A 52 3.29 -8.61 0.97
N PRO A 53 3.07 -9.02 2.23
CA PRO A 53 4.18 -9.37 3.09
C PRO A 53 5.01 -10.48 2.43
N PRO A 54 6.35 -10.42 2.52
CA PRO A 54 7.20 -11.42 1.91
C PRO A 54 6.80 -12.79 2.45
N ARG A 55 6.33 -13.67 1.56
CA ARG A 55 5.94 -15.03 1.93
C ARG A 55 7.18 -15.71 2.51
N ARG A 56 7.09 -16.16 3.77
CA ARG A 56 8.16 -16.95 4.38
C ARG A 56 8.39 -18.17 3.49
N SER A 57 9.58 -18.29 2.91
CA SER A 57 9.95 -19.42 2.07
C SER A 57 9.75 -20.72 2.86
N LYS A 58 9.00 -21.67 2.30
CA LYS A 58 8.73 -22.97 2.94
C LYS A 58 10.01 -23.70 3.36
N LEU A 59 11.10 -23.47 2.64
CA LEU A 59 12.43 -23.99 2.96
C LEU A 59 13.00 -23.42 4.27
N LEU A 60 12.79 -22.13 4.55
CA LEU A 60 13.20 -21.52 5.82
C LEU A 60 12.38 -22.07 6.99
N VAL A 61 11.07 -22.27 6.80
CA VAL A 61 10.22 -22.93 7.80
C VAL A 61 10.68 -24.36 8.06
N PHE A 62 11.04 -25.11 7.01
CA PHE A 62 11.58 -26.46 7.15
C PHE A 62 12.88 -26.48 7.95
N ILE A 63 13.86 -25.62 7.61
CA ILE A 63 15.14 -25.53 8.34
C ILE A 63 14.94 -25.11 9.81
N ASP A 64 14.00 -24.21 10.09
CA ASP A 64 13.71 -23.75 11.45
C ASP A 64 13.24 -24.91 12.36
N GLN A 65 12.48 -25.88 11.83
CA GLN A 65 12.06 -27.07 12.57
C GLN A 65 13.25 -27.97 12.99
N PHE A 66 14.31 -28.05 12.18
CA PHE A 66 15.52 -28.81 12.55
C PHE A 66 16.36 -28.11 13.61
N ARG A 67 16.31 -26.77 13.69
CA ARG A 67 17.01 -26.02 14.75
C ARG A 67 16.43 -26.29 16.13
N ALA A 68 15.11 -26.51 16.23
CA ALA A 68 14.47 -26.89 17.49
C ALA A 68 14.82 -28.32 17.94
N GLY A 69 15.07 -29.24 17.00
CA GLY A 69 15.39 -30.65 17.30
C GLY A 69 16.86 -30.96 17.54
N ILE A 70 17.80 -30.15 17.01
CA ILE A 70 19.25 -30.35 17.18
C ILE A 70 19.74 -30.12 18.62
N VAL A 71 18.91 -29.57 19.52
CA VAL A 71 19.23 -29.47 20.95
C VAL A 71 19.04 -30.82 21.68
N TYR A 72 18.51 -31.85 21.03
CA TYR A 72 18.17 -33.14 21.67
C TYR A 72 19.13 -34.29 21.29
N ILE A 73 20.44 -34.06 21.37
CA ILE A 73 21.43 -35.14 21.37
C ILE A 73 22.39 -34.90 22.54
N LEU A 74 21.99 -35.44 23.70
CA LEU A 74 22.86 -35.83 24.82
C LEU A 74 22.97 -37.35 24.80
#